data_AF-A0A935V266-F1
#
_entry.id   AF-A0A935V266-F1
#
_cell.length_a   1.000
_cell.length_b   1.000
_cell.length_c   1.000
_cell.angle_alpha   90.00
_cell.angle_beta   90.00
_cell.angle_gamma   90.00
#
_symmetry.space_group_name_H-M   'P 1'
#
loop_
_entity.id
_entity.type
_entity.pdbx_description
1 polymer ?
#
loop_
_entity_poly.entity_id
_entity_poly.type
_entity_poly.pdbx_seq_one_letter_code
_entity_poly.pdbx_strand_id
1 'polypeptide(L)'
;MDQTLNELGDPPRPPDGEPLTGGVAVWIFMTVEVVTFGMFLIWHAASWSGDPEAYAAAQAQLSLNSATIGTALLLTGSLFVALGAQANAAGARRATAAWLLAGSLTGVIFTVNKLMEWAPHLNDGVTLSTNGFWFTYLFLTQLHLLHVLPGVGLLAVVAWRAWRGDYGPTNALTVEGSAAYWHLVDVIWLLLFAVLYGMRP
;
A
#
# COMPACT_ATOMS: atom_id res chain seq x y z
N MET A 1 45.40 35.96 -21.14
CA MET A 1 44.53 35.53 -20.02
C MET A 1 43.26 34.91 -20.59
N ASP A 2 43.41 34.01 -21.57
CA ASP A 2 42.29 33.50 -22.38
C ASP A 2 42.48 32.03 -22.81
N GLN A 3 43.64 31.43 -22.53
CA GLN A 3 43.88 29.99 -22.79
C GLN A 3 43.44 29.09 -21.62
N THR A 4 43.39 29.62 -20.38
CA THR A 4 43.01 28.85 -19.19
C THR A 4 41.51 28.61 -19.07
N LEU A 5 40.67 29.39 -19.76
CA LEU A 5 39.21 29.21 -19.76
C LEU A 5 38.74 28.20 -20.82
N ASN A 6 39.55 27.94 -21.86
CA ASN A 6 39.24 26.96 -22.90
C ASN A 6 39.60 25.51 -22.53
N GLU A 7 40.40 25.30 -21.47
CA GLU A 7 40.71 23.95 -20.95
C GLU A 7 39.73 23.47 -19.88
N LEU A 8 38.89 24.37 -19.35
CA LEU A 8 37.73 24.03 -18.55
C LEU A 8 36.62 23.58 -19.51
N GLY A 9 36.71 22.33 -19.98
CA GLY A 9 35.60 21.68 -20.67
C GLY A 9 34.31 21.84 -19.86
N ASP A 10 33.18 21.89 -20.56
CA ASP A 10 31.87 22.12 -19.94
C ASP A 10 31.72 21.29 -18.66
N PRO A 11 31.26 21.89 -17.54
CA PRO A 11 31.04 21.15 -16.32
C PRO A 11 30.13 19.96 -16.64
N PRO A 12 30.34 18.80 -15.99
CA PRO A 12 29.49 17.64 -16.18
C PRO A 12 28.03 18.08 -16.07
N ARG A 13 27.25 17.87 -17.13
CA ARG A 13 25.82 18.18 -17.11
C ARG A 13 25.23 17.43 -15.91
N PRO A 14 24.46 18.09 -15.03
CA PRO A 14 23.76 17.37 -13.98
C PRO A 14 22.96 16.25 -14.66
N PRO A 15 23.00 15.01 -14.14
CA PRO A 15 22.33 13.89 -14.77
C PRO A 15 20.88 14.30 -15.06
N ASP A 16 20.55 14.27 -16.35
CA ASP A 16 19.23 14.58 -16.89
C ASP A 16 18.22 13.84 -16.02
N GLY A 17 17.36 14.59 -15.32
CA GLY A 17 16.60 14.15 -14.16
C GLY A 17 16.24 12.67 -14.23
N GLU A 18 16.90 11.87 -13.37
CA GLU A 18 16.68 10.43 -13.34
C GLU A 18 15.17 10.16 -13.37
N PRO A 19 14.69 9.34 -14.31
CA PRO A 19 13.27 9.06 -14.41
C PRO A 19 12.81 8.56 -13.04
N LEU A 20 11.86 9.26 -12.43
CA LEU A 20 11.25 8.84 -11.17
C LEU A 20 10.92 7.35 -11.28
N THR A 21 11.26 6.56 -10.26
CA THR A 21 10.92 5.13 -10.23
C THR A 21 9.42 4.97 -10.47
N GLY A 22 9.04 4.30 -11.57
CA GLY A 22 7.64 4.13 -12.00
C GLY A 22 7.04 5.24 -12.89
N GLY A 23 7.75 6.35 -13.11
CA GLY A 23 7.31 7.49 -13.91
C GLY A 23 6.34 8.45 -13.20
N VAL A 24 6.18 9.66 -13.75
CA VAL A 24 5.37 10.74 -13.16
C VAL A 24 3.91 10.32 -12.90
N ALA A 25 3.34 9.51 -13.79
CA ALA A 25 1.95 9.06 -13.67
C ALA A 25 1.71 8.23 -12.40
N VAL A 26 2.66 7.36 -12.02
CA VAL A 26 2.57 6.54 -10.80
C VAL A 26 2.57 7.44 -9.56
N TRP A 27 3.43 8.45 -9.51
CA TRP A 27 3.48 9.39 -8.38
C TRP A 27 2.24 10.26 -8.24
N ILE A 28 1.67 10.73 -9.36
CA ILE A 28 0.40 11.45 -9.34
C ILE A 28 -0.71 10.55 -8.79
N PHE A 29 -0.79 9.32 -9.29
CA PHE A 29 -1.78 8.34 -8.82
C PHE A 29 -1.66 8.08 -7.32
N MET A 30 -0.44 7.80 -6.83
CA MET A 30 -0.15 7.61 -5.40
C MET A 30 -0.55 8.82 -4.55
N THR A 31 -0.26 10.03 -5.05
CA THR A 31 -0.62 11.28 -4.34
C THR A 31 -2.14 11.43 -4.24
N VAL A 32 -2.87 11.16 -5.31
CA VAL A 32 -4.34 11.20 -5.33
C VAL A 32 -4.92 10.20 -4.34
N GLU A 33 -4.36 8.99 -4.25
CA GLU A 33 -4.78 8.01 -3.24
C GLU A 33 -4.59 8.55 -1.82
N VAL A 34 -3.40 9.04 -1.48
CA VAL A 34 -3.10 9.58 -0.14
C VAL A 34 -4.03 10.73 0.22
N VAL A 35 -4.27 11.67 -0.70
CA VAL A 35 -5.18 12.79 -0.46
C VAL A 35 -6.62 12.31 -0.28
N THR A 36 -7.07 11.35 -1.10
CA THR A 36 -8.42 10.80 -1.02
C THR A 36 -8.64 10.11 0.33
N PHE A 37 -7.80 9.15 0.70
CA PHE A 37 -7.90 8.45 1.98
C PHE A 37 -7.75 9.42 3.16
N GLY A 38 -6.79 10.34 3.10
CA GLY A 38 -6.55 11.33 4.14
C GLY A 38 -7.77 12.23 4.38
N MET A 39 -8.42 12.71 3.32
CA MET A 39 -9.62 13.54 3.41
C MET A 39 -10.77 12.80 4.10
N PHE A 40 -11.05 11.55 3.73
CA PHE A 40 -12.10 10.75 4.36
C PHE A 40 -11.77 10.38 5.82
N LEU A 41 -10.50 10.13 6.14
CA LEU A 41 -10.06 9.88 7.52
C LEU A 41 -10.23 11.13 8.41
N ILE A 42 -9.89 12.31 7.91
CA ILE A 42 -10.13 13.59 8.61
C ILE A 42 -11.63 13.81 8.81
N TRP A 43 -12.43 13.55 7.77
CA TRP A 43 -13.88 13.64 7.88
C TRP A 43 -14.45 12.68 8.93
N HIS A 44 -13.99 11.43 8.96
CA HIS A 44 -14.35 10.47 10.01
C HIS A 44 -14.03 11.03 11.40
N ALA A 45 -12.80 11.51 11.61
CA ALA A 45 -12.37 12.02 12.90
C ALA A 45 -13.21 13.22 13.35
N ALA A 46 -13.60 14.12 12.44
CA ALA A 46 -14.47 15.26 12.74
C ALA A 46 -15.92 14.84 13.04
N SER A 47 -16.45 13.88 12.27
CA SER A 47 -17.83 13.39 12.39
C SER A 47 -18.13 12.67 13.71
N TRP A 48 -17.10 12.14 14.38
CA TRP A 48 -17.21 11.48 15.68
C TRP A 48 -17.87 12.37 16.76
N SER A 49 -17.63 13.68 16.71
CA SER A 49 -18.17 14.64 17.70
C SER A 49 -19.70 14.81 17.64
N GLY A 50 -20.34 14.41 16.53
CA GLY A 50 -21.77 14.60 16.32
C GLY A 50 -22.67 13.54 16.98
N ASP A 51 -22.21 12.29 17.06
CA ASP A 51 -22.94 11.17 17.68
C ASP A 51 -21.97 10.12 18.27
N PRO A 52 -21.37 10.41 19.44
CA PRO A 52 -20.35 9.54 20.03
C PRO A 52 -20.86 8.15 20.42
N GLU A 53 -22.13 8.03 20.83
CA GLU A 53 -22.72 6.76 21.27
C GLU A 53 -22.93 5.80 20.10
N ALA A 54 -23.46 6.28 18.97
CA ALA A 54 -23.62 5.45 17.78
C ALA A 54 -22.26 5.00 17.22
N TYR A 55 -21.24 5.86 17.28
CA TYR A 55 -19.88 5.52 16.86
C TYR A 55 -19.24 4.47 17.78
N ALA A 56 -19.36 4.63 19.10
CA ALA A 56 -18.83 3.66 20.06
C ALA A 56 -19.51 2.29 19.91
N ALA A 57 -20.83 2.28 19.74
CA ALA A 57 -21.61 1.05 19.54
C ALA A 57 -21.26 0.33 18.23
N ALA A 58 -21.01 1.06 17.15
CA ALA A 58 -20.58 0.48 15.87
C ALA A 58 -19.14 -0.02 15.92
N GLN A 59 -18.22 0.75 16.53
CA GLN A 59 -16.82 0.38 16.67
C GLN A 59 -16.61 -0.84 17.59
N ALA A 60 -17.48 -1.03 18.59
CA ALA A 60 -17.48 -2.21 19.46
C ALA A 60 -17.81 -3.51 18.72
N GLN A 61 -18.49 -3.43 17.57
CA GLN A 61 -18.80 -4.60 16.74
C GLN A 61 -17.59 -5.03 15.89
N LEU A 62 -16.57 -4.17 15.75
CA LEU A 62 -15.38 -4.49 14.98
C LEU A 62 -14.41 -5.38 15.74
N SER A 63 -13.91 -6.42 15.07
CA SER A 63 -12.93 -7.33 15.63
C SER A 63 -11.52 -6.72 15.62
N LEU A 64 -11.05 -6.27 16.79
CA LEU A 64 -9.66 -5.81 16.94
C LEU A 64 -8.65 -6.91 16.60
N ASN A 65 -8.98 -8.16 16.91
CA ASN A 65 -8.11 -9.30 16.63
C ASN A 65 -7.94 -9.49 15.12
N SER A 66 -9.04 -9.46 14.35
CA SER A 66 -8.99 -9.53 12.89
C SER A 66 -8.17 -8.38 12.30
N ALA A 67 -8.38 -7.16 12.80
CA ALA A 67 -7.63 -6.00 12.36
C ALA A 67 -6.13 -6.11 12.66
N THR A 68 -5.77 -6.56 13.86
CA THR A 68 -4.38 -6.76 14.29
C THR A 68 -3.69 -7.85 13.47
N ILE A 69 -4.37 -8.97 13.21
CA ILE A 69 -3.86 -10.03 12.33
C ILE A 69 -3.63 -9.47 10.92
N GLY A 70 -4.59 -8.72 10.39
CA GLY A 70 -4.46 -8.05 9.09
C GLY A 70 -3.25 -7.13 9.02
N THR A 71 -3.04 -6.29 10.04
CA THR A 71 -1.88 -5.41 10.13
C THR A 71 -0.57 -6.19 10.21
N ALA A 72 -0.50 -7.25 11.01
CA ALA A 72 0.69 -8.11 11.08
C ALA A 72 1.02 -8.77 9.72
N LEU A 73 -0.01 -9.21 8.97
CA LEU A 73 0.15 -9.78 7.64
C LEU A 73 0.72 -8.77 6.64
N LEU A 74 0.21 -7.54 6.62
CA LEU A 74 0.68 -6.52 5.68
C LEU A 74 2.09 -6.03 6.03
N LEU A 75 2.40 -5.80 7.31
CA LEU A 75 3.76 -5.47 7.76
C LEU A 75 4.76 -6.57 7.40
N THR A 76 4.38 -7.84 7.60
CA THR A 76 5.19 -8.99 7.20
C THR A 76 5.35 -9.04 5.67
N GLY A 77 4.28 -8.75 4.92
CA GLY A 77 4.32 -8.64 3.46
C GLY A 77 5.27 -7.55 2.98
N SER A 78 5.22 -6.37 3.59
CA SER A 78 6.15 -5.27 3.34
C SER A 78 7.60 -5.68 3.61
N LEU A 79 7.87 -6.39 4.71
CA LEU A 79 9.20 -6.93 4.96
C LEU A 79 9.65 -7.88 3.84
N PHE A 80 8.80 -8.81 3.39
CA PHE A 80 9.12 -9.71 2.30
C PHE A 80 9.39 -8.96 0.98
N VAL A 81 8.57 -7.96 0.64
CA VAL A 81 8.78 -7.14 -0.55
C VAL A 81 10.11 -6.39 -0.49
N ALA A 82 10.46 -5.82 0.66
CA ALA A 82 11.75 -5.15 0.87
C ALA A 82 12.94 -6.11 0.73
N LEU A 83 12.84 -7.34 1.25
CA LEU A 83 13.85 -8.38 1.05
C LEU A 83 13.94 -8.82 -0.41
N GLY A 84 12.82 -8.86 -1.14
CA GLY A 84 12.76 -9.16 -2.56
C GLY A 84 13.47 -8.10 -3.42
N ALA A 85 13.25 -6.82 -3.10
CA ALA A 85 13.93 -5.71 -3.76
C ALA A 85 15.45 -5.74 -3.51
N GLN A 86 15.88 -5.99 -2.27
CA GLN A 86 17.30 -6.18 -1.94
C GLN A 86 17.92 -7.37 -2.68
N ALA A 87 17.22 -8.51 -2.73
CA ALA A 87 17.67 -9.68 -3.49
C ALA A 87 17.80 -9.38 -5.00
N ASN A 88 16.92 -8.53 -5.54
CA ASN A 88 16.98 -8.11 -6.94
C ASN A 88 18.23 -7.26 -7.21
N ALA A 89 18.53 -6.31 -6.32
CA ALA A 89 19.76 -5.50 -6.40
C ALA A 89 21.03 -6.36 -6.35
N ALA A 90 21.00 -7.48 -5.62
CA ALA A 90 22.08 -8.47 -5.57
C ALA A 90 22.10 -9.46 -6.75
N GLY A 91 21.19 -9.34 -7.72
CA GLY A 91 21.08 -10.24 -8.87
C GLY A 91 20.55 -11.65 -8.53
N ALA A 92 20.02 -11.85 -7.32
CA ALA A 92 19.57 -13.14 -6.81
C ALA A 92 18.13 -13.47 -7.26
N ARG A 93 17.93 -13.67 -8.57
CA ARG A 93 16.61 -13.85 -9.23
C ARG A 93 15.62 -14.77 -8.51
N ARG A 94 16.09 -15.92 -8.01
CA ARG A 94 15.25 -16.91 -7.32
C ARG A 94 14.78 -16.41 -5.97
N ALA A 95 15.66 -15.73 -5.24
CA ALA A 95 15.32 -15.13 -3.95
C ALA A 95 14.36 -13.96 -4.15
N THR A 96 14.58 -13.11 -5.16
CA THR A 96 13.63 -12.04 -5.54
C THR A 96 12.23 -12.62 -5.78
N ALA A 97 12.11 -13.62 -6.65
CA ALA A 97 10.82 -14.24 -6.95
C ALA A 97 10.16 -14.86 -5.71
N ALA A 98 10.91 -15.58 -4.88
CA ALA A 98 10.38 -16.20 -3.67
C ALA A 98 9.85 -15.16 -2.67
N TRP A 99 10.60 -14.09 -2.43
CA TRP A 99 10.20 -13.03 -1.51
C TRP A 99 8.99 -12.23 -2.01
N LEU A 100 8.95 -11.88 -3.29
CA LEU A 100 7.81 -11.17 -3.86
C LEU A 100 6.54 -12.03 -3.89
N LEU A 101 6.65 -13.34 -4.13
CA LEU A 101 5.53 -14.28 -3.99
C LEU A 101 5.06 -14.41 -2.53
N ALA A 102 6.00 -14.45 -1.58
CA ALA A 102 5.65 -14.49 -0.16
C ALA A 102 4.89 -13.22 0.26
N GLY A 103 5.31 -12.04 -0.19
CA GLY A 103 4.59 -10.78 0.03
C GLY A 103 3.21 -10.76 -0.63
N SER A 104 3.10 -11.24 -1.87
CA SER A 104 1.81 -11.39 -2.56
C SER A 104 0.83 -12.29 -1.78
N LEU A 105 1.33 -13.40 -1.23
CA LEU A 105 0.52 -14.33 -0.43
C LEU A 105 -0.03 -13.69 0.85
N THR A 106 0.73 -12.83 1.54
CA THR A 106 0.20 -12.16 2.74
C THR A 106 -0.96 -11.23 2.41
N GLY A 107 -0.95 -10.57 1.25
CA GLY A 107 -2.08 -9.78 0.76
C GLY A 107 -3.32 -10.60 0.44
N VAL A 108 -3.16 -11.80 -0.11
CA VAL A 108 -4.27 -12.73 -0.31
C VAL A 108 -4.88 -13.13 1.03
N ILE A 109 -4.04 -13.51 2.00
CA ILE A 109 -4.52 -13.88 3.35
C ILE A 109 -5.21 -12.69 4.03
N PHE A 110 -4.65 -11.48 3.90
CA PHE A 110 -5.26 -10.24 4.38
C PHE A 110 -6.65 -10.02 3.77
N THR A 111 -6.78 -10.21 2.45
CA THR A 111 -8.05 -10.08 1.72
C THR A 111 -9.09 -11.04 2.28
N VAL A 112 -8.74 -12.32 2.43
CA VAL A 112 -9.65 -13.33 3.00
C VAL A 112 -10.06 -12.97 4.43
N ASN A 113 -9.11 -12.57 5.27
CA ASN A 113 -9.38 -12.14 6.64
C ASN A 113 -10.39 -10.96 6.69
N LYS A 114 -10.25 -9.98 5.79
CA LYS A 114 -11.19 -8.86 5.71
C LYS A 114 -12.58 -9.27 5.22
N LEU A 115 -12.66 -10.13 4.22
CA LEU A 115 -13.94 -10.65 3.74
C LEU A 115 -14.68 -11.43 4.84
N MET A 116 -13.96 -12.21 5.65
CA MET A 116 -14.53 -12.93 6.79
C MET A 116 -15.06 -11.98 7.88
N GLU A 117 -14.43 -10.83 8.09
CA GLU A 117 -14.91 -9.81 9.02
C GLU A 117 -16.16 -9.10 8.51
N TRP A 118 -16.25 -8.81 7.20
CA TRP A 118 -17.42 -8.14 6.63
C TRP A 118 -18.66 -9.03 6.55
N ALA A 119 -18.47 -10.32 6.27
CA ALA A 119 -19.57 -11.27 6.06
C ALA A 119 -20.70 -11.19 7.10
N PRO A 120 -20.44 -11.26 8.43
CA PRO A 120 -21.51 -11.15 9.43
C PRO A 120 -22.22 -9.79 9.38
N HIS A 121 -21.49 -8.68 9.30
CA HIS A 121 -22.09 -7.34 9.28
C HIS A 121 -22.99 -7.12 8.06
N LEU A 122 -22.55 -7.59 6.88
CA LEU A 122 -23.37 -7.51 5.67
C LEU A 122 -24.61 -8.40 5.76
N ASN A 123 -24.51 -9.58 6.38
CA ASN A 123 -25.65 -10.47 6.63
C ASN A 123 -26.65 -9.87 7.63
N ASP A 124 -26.17 -9.09 8.59
CA ASP A 124 -26.99 -8.36 9.56
C ASP A 124 -27.64 -7.08 8.96
N GLY A 125 -27.46 -6.84 7.66
CA GLY A 125 -28.07 -5.72 6.93
C GLY A 125 -27.31 -4.40 7.08
N VAL A 126 -26.07 -4.42 7.57
CA VAL A 126 -25.22 -3.23 7.57
C VAL A 126 -24.84 -2.86 6.15
N THR A 127 -25.09 -1.60 5.78
CA THR A 127 -24.76 -1.06 4.46
C THR A 127 -24.08 0.29 4.60
N LEU A 128 -23.67 0.86 3.46
CA LEU A 128 -23.12 2.22 3.38
C LEU A 128 -24.10 3.30 3.90
N SER A 129 -25.40 3.01 4.00
CA SER A 129 -26.40 3.97 4.48
C SER A 129 -26.80 3.78 5.95
N THR A 130 -26.19 2.83 6.68
CA THR A 130 -26.59 2.54 8.08
C THR A 130 -26.31 3.72 9.01
N ASN A 131 -25.08 4.25 9.02
CA ASN A 131 -24.70 5.48 9.72
C ASN A 131 -23.35 5.99 9.17
N GLY A 132 -22.90 7.17 9.62
CA GLY A 132 -21.65 7.77 9.16
C GLY A 132 -20.40 6.92 9.44
N PHE A 133 -20.39 6.19 10.57
CA PHE A 133 -19.31 5.27 10.90
C PHE A 133 -19.23 4.12 9.89
N TRP A 134 -20.33 3.39 9.69
CA TRP A 134 -20.41 2.26 8.78
C TRP A 134 -20.17 2.68 7.34
N PHE A 135 -20.66 3.86 6.92
CA PHE A 135 -20.31 4.44 5.63
C PHE A 135 -18.79 4.53 5.46
N THR A 136 -18.11 5.19 6.39
CA THR A 136 -16.66 5.42 6.26
C THR A 136 -15.86 4.14 6.39
N TYR A 137 -16.22 3.29 7.35
CA TYR A 137 -15.60 1.99 7.56
C TYR A 137 -15.71 1.13 6.30
N LEU A 138 -16.93 0.91 5.80
CA LEU A 138 -17.17 0.05 4.64
C LEU A 138 -16.56 0.66 3.38
N PHE A 139 -16.77 1.95 3.14
CA PHE A 139 -16.25 2.63 1.95
C PHE A 139 -14.72 2.62 1.90
N LEU A 140 -14.04 3.03 2.97
CA LEU A 140 -12.57 3.10 2.96
C LEU A 140 -11.93 1.71 2.97
N THR A 141 -12.48 0.75 3.70
CA THR A 141 -11.90 -0.60 3.72
C THR A 141 -12.14 -1.34 2.40
N GLN A 142 -13.28 -1.14 1.73
CA GLN A 142 -13.53 -1.67 0.38
C GLN A 142 -12.65 -0.99 -0.66
N LEU A 143 -12.54 0.34 -0.62
CA LEU A 143 -11.65 1.08 -1.48
C LEU A 143 -10.21 0.60 -1.28
N HIS A 144 -9.76 0.40 -0.05
CA HIS A 144 -8.42 -0.13 0.23
C HIS A 144 -8.23 -1.54 -0.36
N LEU A 145 -9.20 -2.44 -0.17
CA LEU A 145 -9.12 -3.79 -0.72
C LEU A 145 -9.08 -3.81 -2.25
N LEU A 146 -9.77 -2.87 -2.90
CA LEU A 146 -9.68 -2.65 -4.35
C LEU A 146 -8.26 -2.28 -4.81
N HIS A 147 -7.42 -1.69 -3.96
CA HIS A 147 -6.01 -1.40 -4.27
C HIS A 147 -5.07 -2.57 -3.89
N VAL A 148 -5.37 -3.29 -2.81
CA VAL A 148 -4.61 -4.49 -2.42
C VAL A 148 -4.63 -5.54 -3.52
N LEU A 149 -5.78 -5.78 -4.15
CA LEU A 149 -5.93 -6.81 -5.18
C LEU A 149 -5.02 -6.59 -6.41
N PRO A 150 -4.97 -5.41 -7.06
CA PRO A 150 -3.96 -5.07 -8.06
C PRO A 150 -2.53 -5.17 -7.55
N GLY A 151 -2.26 -4.76 -6.29
CA GLY A 151 -0.93 -4.90 -5.69
C GLY A 151 -0.47 -6.34 -5.60
N VAL A 152 -1.34 -7.24 -5.15
CA VAL A 152 -1.08 -8.69 -5.09
C VAL A 152 -0.78 -9.23 -6.48
N GLY A 153 -1.58 -8.84 -7.48
CA GLY A 153 -1.39 -9.24 -8.87
C GLY A 153 -0.08 -8.71 -9.46
N LEU A 154 0.25 -7.44 -9.20
CA LEU A 154 1.50 -6.82 -9.64
C LEU A 154 2.71 -7.56 -9.06
N LEU A 155 2.73 -7.81 -7.75
CA LEU A 155 3.81 -8.56 -7.11
C LEU A 155 3.94 -9.98 -7.66
N ALA A 156 2.82 -10.67 -7.92
CA ALA A 156 2.85 -12.00 -8.50
C ALA A 156 3.43 -12.01 -9.93
N VAL A 157 3.05 -11.03 -10.76
CA VAL A 157 3.58 -10.88 -12.12
C VAL A 157 5.07 -10.54 -12.10
N VAL A 158 5.49 -9.60 -11.24
CA VAL A 158 6.91 -9.24 -11.10
C VAL A 158 7.70 -10.44 -10.56
N ALA A 159 7.18 -11.19 -9.60
CA ALA A 159 7.85 -12.39 -9.11
C ALA A 159 8.01 -13.46 -10.20
N TRP A 160 6.97 -13.69 -11.01
CA TRP A 160 7.03 -14.64 -12.12
C TRP A 160 8.07 -14.23 -13.18
N ARG A 161 8.11 -12.95 -13.55
CA ARG A 161 9.09 -12.41 -14.50
C ARG A 161 10.52 -12.42 -13.93
N ALA A 162 10.68 -12.17 -12.63
CA ALA A 162 11.96 -12.33 -11.93
C ALA A 162 12.47 -13.77 -12.01
N TRP A 163 11.57 -14.75 -11.82
CA TRP A 163 11.92 -16.16 -11.92
C TRP A 163 12.35 -16.58 -13.33
N ARG A 164 11.73 -16.01 -14.37
CA ARG A 164 12.11 -16.23 -15.78
C ARG A 164 13.45 -15.59 -16.16
N GLY A 165 13.95 -14.65 -15.36
CA GLY A 165 15.19 -13.92 -15.64
C GLY A 165 14.98 -12.65 -16.48
N ASP A 166 13.74 -12.14 -16.57
CA ASP A 166 13.42 -10.90 -17.29
C ASP A 166 13.99 -9.65 -16.58
N TYR A 167 14.39 -9.80 -15.32
CA TYR A 167 14.92 -8.72 -14.50
C TYR A 167 16.40 -8.93 -14.20
N GLY A 168 17.20 -7.94 -14.60
CA GLY A 168 18.59 -7.73 -14.23
C GLY A 168 18.79 -6.27 -13.78
N PRO A 169 20.03 -5.78 -13.61
CA PRO A 169 20.34 -4.44 -13.11
C PRO A 169 19.63 -3.30 -13.87
N THR A 170 19.38 -3.49 -15.16
CA THR A 170 18.70 -2.54 -16.05
C THR A 170 17.19 -2.41 -15.84
N ASN A 171 16.54 -3.34 -15.14
CA ASN A 171 15.08 -3.32 -14.88
C ASN A 171 14.75 -3.20 -13.38
N ALA A 172 15.71 -2.81 -12.54
CA ALA A 172 15.53 -2.60 -11.11
C ALA A 172 14.36 -1.64 -10.79
N LEU A 173 14.19 -0.61 -11.62
CA LEU A 173 13.12 0.38 -11.52
C LEU A 173 11.70 -0.23 -11.49
N THR A 174 11.47 -1.37 -12.16
CA THR A 174 10.14 -2.02 -12.13
C THR A 174 9.87 -2.71 -10.80
N VAL A 175 10.88 -3.41 -10.26
CA VAL A 175 10.77 -4.08 -8.95
C VAL A 175 10.62 -3.03 -7.85
N GLU A 176 11.44 -1.98 -7.88
CA GLU A 176 11.36 -0.87 -6.93
C GLU A 176 10.02 -0.12 -7.02
N GLY A 177 9.52 0.15 -8.23
CA GLY A 177 8.21 0.79 -8.41
C GLY A 177 7.06 -0.08 -7.86
N SER A 178 7.11 -1.39 -8.08
CA SER A 178 6.13 -2.31 -7.51
C SER A 178 6.22 -2.41 -5.99
N ALA A 179 7.42 -2.34 -5.43
CA ALA A 179 7.65 -2.31 -3.99
C ALA A 179 7.12 -1.01 -3.37
N ALA A 180 7.41 0.14 -3.98
CA ALA A 180 6.90 1.44 -3.54
C ALA A 180 5.37 1.48 -3.52
N TYR A 181 4.71 0.93 -4.55
CA TYR A 181 3.25 0.79 -4.58
C TYR A 181 2.73 -0.08 -3.43
N TRP A 182 3.34 -1.25 -3.20
CA TRP A 182 2.94 -2.13 -2.10
C TRP A 182 3.06 -1.45 -0.73
N HIS A 183 4.20 -0.77 -0.50
CA HIS A 183 4.44 -0.06 0.75
C HIS A 183 3.45 1.10 0.95
N LEU A 184 3.06 1.80 -0.12
CA LEU A 184 2.04 2.84 0.00
C LEU A 184 0.70 2.26 0.45
N VAL A 185 0.26 1.17 -0.19
CA VAL A 185 -0.97 0.47 0.18
C VAL A 185 -0.91 0.03 1.66
N ASP A 186 0.21 -0.52 2.12
CA ASP A 186 0.42 -0.88 3.53
C ASP A 186 0.34 0.33 4.47
N VAL A 187 0.98 1.46 4.13
CA VAL A 187 0.89 2.69 4.93
C VAL A 187 -0.54 3.21 5.03
N ILE A 188 -1.31 3.18 3.94
CA ILE A 188 -2.74 3.55 3.95
C ILE A 188 -3.51 2.64 4.92
N TRP A 189 -3.22 1.34 4.92
CA TRP A 189 -3.84 0.42 5.88
C TRP A 189 -3.50 0.76 7.33
N LEU A 190 -2.24 1.10 7.62
CA LEU A 190 -1.84 1.49 8.98
C LEU A 190 -2.60 2.73 9.47
N LEU A 191 -2.82 3.71 8.59
CA LEU A 191 -3.64 4.88 8.91
C LEU A 191 -5.11 4.50 9.15
N LEU A 192 -5.68 3.63 8.32
CA LEU A 192 -7.03 3.10 8.51
C LEU A 192 -7.15 2.33 9.84
N PHE A 193 -6.20 1.46 10.14
CA PHE A 193 -6.15 0.71 11.38
C PHE A 193 -6.12 1.64 12.60
N ALA A 194 -5.23 2.63 12.59
CA ALA A 194 -5.07 3.57 13.69
C ALA A 194 -6.35 4.39 13.94
N VAL A 195 -6.97 4.92 12.89
CA VAL A 195 -8.15 5.78 13.01
C VAL A 195 -9.41 4.95 13.29
N LEU A 196 -9.66 3.88 12.55
CA LEU A 196 -10.92 3.12 12.64
C LEU A 196 -10.96 2.18 13.86
N TYR A 197 -9.84 1.59 14.26
CA TYR A 197 -9.79 0.59 15.35
C TYR A 197 -9.06 1.08 16.60
N GLY A 198 -8.09 2.00 16.45
CA GLY A 198 -7.25 2.49 17.54
C GLY A 198 -7.91 3.59 18.38
N MET A 199 -8.68 4.48 17.76
CA MET A 199 -9.39 5.54 18.48
C MET A 199 -10.69 5.01 19.11
N ARG A 200 -10.56 4.20 20.16
CA ARG A 200 -11.69 3.79 21.00
C ARG A 200 -11.87 4.80 22.15
N PRO A 201 -13.10 5.24 22.45
CA PRO A 201 -13.38 6.04 23.64
C PRO A 201 -13.12 5.28 24.94
#